data_AF-A0AA43CDY0-F1
#
_entry.id   AF-A0AA43CDY0-F1
#
_cell.length_a   1.000
_cell.length_b   1.000
_cell.length_c   1.000
_cell.angle_alpha   90.00
_cell.angle_beta   90.00
_cell.angle_gamma   90.00
#
_symmetry.space_group_name_H-M   'P 1'
#
loop_
_entity.id
_entity.type
_entity.pdbx_description
1 polymer ?
#
loop_
_entity_poly.entity_id
_entity_poly.type
_entity_poly.pdbx_seq_one_letter_code
_entity_poly.pdbx_strand_id
1 'polypeptide(L)' 'MPLIVRKRGEKYRILERDTGRIARGPTGKALDHGGSRSASSLRAQAAAINIAQARKRGHEIPRPK' A
#
# COMPACT_ATOMS: atom_id res chain seq x y z
N MET A 1 4.12 6.68 0.11
CA MET A 1 5.31 5.81 0.31
C MET A 1 5.13 4.61 -0.58
N PRO A 2 6.13 4.19 -1.38
CA PRO A 2 5.97 3.02 -2.23
C PRO A 2 5.68 1.77 -1.38
N LEU A 3 4.66 1.01 -1.78
CA LEU A 3 4.25 -0.23 -1.15
C LEU A 3 4.92 -1.44 -1.82
N ILE A 4 5.32 -2.42 -1.02
CA ILE A 4 5.92 -3.68 -1.45
C ILE A 4 5.14 -4.88 -0.91
N VAL A 5 5.26 -6.03 -1.57
CA VAL A 5 4.62 -7.29 -1.13
C VAL A 5 5.68 -8.24 -0.61
N ARG A 6 5.47 -8.79 0.59
CA ARG A 6 6.39 -9.74 1.22
C ARG A 6 5.63 -10.96 1.74
N LYS A 7 6.22 -12.15 1.61
CA LYS A 7 5.70 -13.38 2.20
C LYS A 7 5.93 -13.38 3.72
N ARG A 8 4.89 -13.70 4.49
CA ARG A 8 4.88 -13.85 5.94
C ARG A 8 4.11 -15.13 6.32
N GLY A 9 4.85 -16.18 6.64
CA GLY A 9 4.27 -17.52 6.81
C GLY A 9 3.70 -18.03 5.48
N GLU A 10 2.45 -18.50 5.51
CA GLU A 10 1.73 -19.00 4.33
C GLU A 10 1.04 -17.91 3.50
N LYS A 11 1.02 -16.67 4.00
CA LYS A 11 0.36 -15.53 3.35
C LYS A 11 1.37 -14.50 2.89
N TYR A 12 0.96 -13.65 1.95
CA TYR A 12 1.66 -12.45 1.52
C TYR A 12 1.00 -11.24 2.21
N ARG A 13 1.78 -10.20 2.48
CA ARG A 13 1.32 -8.93 3.07
C ARG A 13 1.89 -7.73 2.33
N ILE A 14 1.17 -6.61 2.40
CA ILE A 14 1.63 -5.32 1.86
C ILE A 14 2.35 -4.56 2.96
N LEU A 15 3.58 -4.13 2.69
CA LEU A 15 4.41 -3.35 3.58
C LEU A 15 4.76 -2.00 2.94
N GLU A 16 4.97 -0.99 3.77
CA GLU A 16 5.60 0.25 3.34
C GLU A 16 7.09 0.00 3.09
N ARG A 17 7.61 0.39 1.93
CA ARG A 17 9.01 0.14 1.55
C ARG A 17 9.99 0.82 2.51
N ASP A 18 9.67 2.04 2.94
CA ASP A 18 10.58 2.87 3.75
C ASP A 18 10.64 2.42 5.21
N THR A 19 9.51 1.99 5.78
CA THR A 19 9.41 1.62 7.21
C THR A 19 9.44 0.12 7.45
N GLY A 20 9.18 -0.69 6.42
CA GLY A 20 9.00 -2.14 6.54
C GLY A 20 7.74 -2.56 7.32
N ARG A 21 6.89 -1.59 7.71
CA ARG A 21 5.67 -1.85 8.50
C ARG A 21 4.52 -2.27 7.59
N ILE A 22 3.50 -2.89 8.19
CA ILE A 22 2.26 -3.23 7.48
C ILE A 22 1.65 -1.94 6.96
N ALA A 23 1.42 -1.89 5.65
CA ALA A 23 0.84 -0.73 5.02
C ALA A 23 -0.61 -0.53 5.49
N ARG A 24 -0.91 0.66 5.98
CA ARG A 24 -2.23 1.03 6.49
C ARG A 24 -2.85 2.10 5.60
N GLY A 25 -4.15 1.99 5.39
CA GLY A 25 -4.94 3.00 4.74
C GLY A 25 -5.16 4.23 5.62
N PRO A 26 -5.81 5.27 5.07
CA PRO A 26 -6.10 6.51 5.80
C PRO A 26 -6.96 6.29 7.05
N THR A 27 -7.76 5.21 7.08
CA THR A 27 -8.59 4.81 8.21
C THR A 27 -7.85 3.97 9.25
N GLY A 28 -6.52 3.83 9.13
CA GLY A 28 -5.69 3.00 10.01
C GLY A 28 -5.81 1.48 9.80
N LYS A 29 -6.71 1.04 8.93
CA LYS A 29 -6.88 -0.39 8.59
C LYS A 29 -5.77 -0.88 7.66
N ALA A 30 -5.35 -2.14 7.82
CA ALA A 30 -4.39 -2.77 6.93
C ALA A 30 -4.94 -2.85 5.49
N LEU A 31 -4.09 -2.54 4.50
CA LEU A 31 -4.49 -2.49 3.09
C LEU A 31 -4.71 -3.87 2.48
N ASP A 32 -4.06 -4.90 3.03
CA ASP A 32 -4.11 -6.29 2.57
C ASP A 32 -5.13 -7.16 3.32
N HIS A 33 -6.00 -6.56 4.15
CA HIS A 33 -7.01 -7.27 4.96
C HIS A 33 -6.45 -8.45 5.79
N GLY A 34 -5.19 -8.38 6.21
CA GLY A 34 -4.53 -9.45 6.98
C GLY A 34 -3.71 -10.46 6.16
N GLY A 35 -3.70 -10.30 4.83
CA GLY A 35 -2.81 -10.99 3.89
C GLY A 35 -3.54 -11.92 2.92
N SER A 36 -2.93 -12.15 1.76
CA SER A 36 -3.47 -13.02 0.70
C SER A 36 -2.60 -14.26 0.51
N ARG A 37 -3.18 -15.37 0.05
CA ARG A 37 -2.41 -16.56 -0.36
C ARG A 37 -1.71 -16.37 -1.72
N SER A 38 -2.12 -15.36 -2.49
CA SER A 38 -1.57 -15.07 -3.81
C SER A 38 -0.72 -13.80 -3.82
N ALA A 39 0.54 -13.94 -4.24
CA ALA A 39 1.46 -12.82 -4.41
C ALA A 39 1.00 -11.87 -5.53
N SER A 40 0.45 -12.40 -6.62
CA SER A 40 0.03 -11.61 -7.78
C SER A 40 -1.13 -10.69 -7.43
N SER A 41 -2.15 -11.19 -6.71
CA SER A 41 -3.28 -10.38 -6.26
C SER A 41 -2.84 -9.23 -5.35
N LEU A 42 -1.91 -9.46 -4.42
CA LEU A 42 -1.41 -8.38 -3.57
C LEU A 42 -0.48 -7.43 -4.29
N ARG A 43 0.29 -7.89 -5.30
CA ARG A 43 1.09 -6.99 -6.13
C ARG A 43 0.21 -6.07 -6.94
N ALA A 44 -0.86 -6.58 -7.54
CA ALA A 44 -1.85 -5.77 -8.25
C ALA A 44 -2.50 -4.73 -7.31
N GLN A 45 -2.87 -5.15 -6.09
CA GLN A 45 -3.43 -4.25 -5.09
C GLN A 45 -2.43 -3.17 -4.63
N ALA A 46 -1.19 -3.55 -4.30
CA ALA A 46 -0.13 -2.62 -3.92
C ALA A 46 0.19 -1.63 -5.06
N ALA A 47 0.20 -2.09 -6.31
CA ALA A 47 0.39 -1.23 -7.48
C ALA A 47 -0.76 -0.24 -7.65
N ALA A 48 -2.02 -0.69 -7.56
CA ALA A 48 -3.19 0.18 -7.63
C ALA A 48 -3.18 1.26 -6.54
N ILE A 49 -2.77 0.90 -5.32
CA ILE A 49 -2.64 1.86 -4.21
C ILE A 49 -1.49 2.82 -4.44
N ASN A 50 -0.32 2.36 -4.91
CA ASN A 50 0.79 3.24 -5.26
C ASN A 50 0.37 4.28 -6.30
N ILE A 51 -0.37 3.87 -7.33
CA ILE A 51 -0.92 4.77 -8.35
C ILE A 51 -1.91 5.77 -7.70
N ALA A 52 -2.83 5.29 -6.86
CA ALA A 52 -3.79 6.15 -6.18
C ALA A 52 -3.11 7.17 -5.24
N GLN A 53 -2.06 6.76 -4.52
CA GLN A 53 -1.25 7.65 -3.67
C GLN A 53 -0.47 8.67 -4.48
N ALA A 54 0.13 8.26 -5.60
CA ALA A 54 0.84 9.16 -6.51
C ALA A 54 -0.11 10.24 -7.07
N ARG A 55 -1.34 9.86 -7.45
CA ARG A 55 -2.38 10.80 -7.88
C ARG A 55 -2.78 11.76 -6.77
N LYS A 56 -2.97 11.28 -5.52
CA LYS A 56 -3.25 12.16 -4.38
C LYS A 56 -2.12 13.15 -4.10
N ARG A 57 -0.85 12.72 -4.17
CA ARG A 57 0.30 13.60 -3.98
C ARG A 57 0.47 14.63 -5.10
N GLY A 58 0.15 14.26 -6.34
CA GLY A 58 0.14 15.19 -7.47
C GLY A 58 -1.07 16.13 -7.51
N HIS A 59 -2.10 15.87 -6.69
CA HIS A 59 -3.30 16.68 -6.56
C HIS A 59 -3.36 17.47 -5.24
N GLU A 60 -2.22 17.58 -4.55
CA GLU A 60 -2.03 18.61 -3.54
C GLU A 60 -1.75 19.92 -4.30
N ILE A 61 -2.82 20.48 -4.85
CA ILE A 61 -2.86 21.84 -5.37
C ILE A 61 -2.40 22.74 -4.22
N PRO A 62 -1.36 23.58 -4.38
CA PRO A 62 -1.00 24.54 -3.35
C PRO A 62 -2.24 25.39 -3.09
N ARG A 63 -2.78 25.34 -1.85
CA ARG A 63 -3.82 26.27 -1.45
C ARG A 63 -3.22 27.68 -1.61
N PRO A 64 -3.77 28.55 -2.47
CA PRO A 64 -3.35 29.93 -2.49
C PRO A 64 -3.67 30.52 -1.11
N LYS A 65 -2.68 31.21 -0.55
CA LYS A 65 -2.72 31.87 0.74
C LYS A 65 -3.56 33.15 0.67
#